data_AF-A0A1W6JWR3-F1
#
_entry.id   AF-A0A1W6JWR3-F1
#
_cell.length_a   1.000
_cell.length_b   1.000
_cell.length_c   1.000
_cell.angle_alpha   90.00
_cell.angle_beta   90.00
_cell.angle_gamma   90.00
#
_symmetry.space_group_name_H-M   'P 1'
#
loop_
_entity.id
_entity.type
_entity.pdbx_description
1 polymer ?
#
loop_
_entity_poly.entity_id
_entity_poly.type
_entity_poly.pdbx_seq_one_letter_code
_entity_poly.pdbx_strand_id
1 'polypeptide(L)'
;MATEGSLGTTKGEVKQALSNIAEGLGSQYKKTIEYASKLREKGPAYKEVGEYLVHKGFWLSIRLIGALTGVSMDYLTPLDARIMSYKEFMTEWVGAQFMRMLSDYGTNPPWYWKWFNLELDHWHHDFIIGLYTWRRTLNISFRGPTPDERKWLNEKYPHWEKFFGRVWDLYVYKIINGQIPLPLTAVHLCSVCQVPIQAPTNGKYLRIYLKEYKGKIYTLDSPACLWIFEQEPDRYAGRRTYTQRVLEGMIQLTEEAYKDPKRMLDEVIWNMGLTEDGEAGLDPTDGAYGLLYKEKDPDLMNRIRKYQE
;
A
#
# COMPACT_ATOMS: atom_id res chain seq x y z
N MET A 1 -14.38 -12.44 17.49
CA MET A 1 -15.80 -12.03 17.52
C MET A 1 -15.86 -10.81 18.39
N ALA A 2 -16.13 -9.64 17.82
CA ALA A 2 -16.26 -8.40 18.58
C ALA A 2 -17.49 -8.54 19.48
N THR A 3 -17.27 -8.62 20.78
CA THR A 3 -18.33 -8.33 21.76
C THR A 3 -18.76 -6.90 21.53
N GLU A 4 -20.07 -6.66 21.43
CA GLU A 4 -20.71 -5.35 21.34
C GLU A 4 -20.21 -4.42 22.46
N GLY A 5 -19.13 -3.70 22.19
CA GLY A 5 -18.50 -2.78 23.13
C GLY A 5 -18.54 -1.40 22.50
N SER A 6 -19.43 -0.54 22.97
CA SER A 6 -19.37 0.88 22.68
C SER A 6 -17.96 1.39 23.02
N LEU A 7 -17.35 2.16 22.11
CA LEU A 7 -16.09 2.85 22.40
C LEU A 7 -16.27 3.96 23.46
N GLY A 8 -17.52 4.26 23.84
CA GLY A 8 -17.88 5.37 24.72
C GLY A 8 -18.53 6.51 23.93
N THR A 9 -18.98 7.52 24.68
CA THR A 9 -19.65 8.72 24.16
C THR A 9 -18.80 9.97 24.28
N THR A 10 -17.77 9.95 25.13
CA THR A 10 -16.82 11.07 25.29
C THR A 10 -15.45 10.75 24.69
N LYS A 11 -14.69 11.80 24.34
CA LYS A 11 -13.30 11.67 23.85
C LYS A 11 -12.41 10.89 24.83
N GLY A 12 -12.63 11.06 26.14
CA GLY A 12 -11.88 10.37 27.19
C GLY A 12 -12.17 8.87 27.21
N GLU A 13 -13.45 8.50 27.16
CA GLU A 13 -13.89 7.10 27.10
C GLU A 13 -13.37 6.40 25.84
N VAL A 14 -13.50 7.03 24.67
CA VAL A 14 -12.99 6.50 23.40
C VAL A 14 -11.49 6.28 23.46
N LYS A 15 -10.73 7.25 24.01
CA LYS A 15 -9.29 7.10 24.17
C LYS A 15 -8.94 5.91 25.08
N GLN A 16 -9.63 5.76 26.20
CA GLN A 16 -9.37 4.66 27.12
C GLN A 16 -9.75 3.30 26.52
N ALA A 17 -10.89 3.21 25.84
CA ALA A 17 -11.34 1.98 25.19
C ALA A 17 -10.35 1.54 24.11
N LEU A 18 -9.88 2.48 23.27
CA LEU A 18 -8.86 2.20 22.27
C LEU A 18 -7.52 1.80 22.89
N SER A 19 -7.12 2.41 24.02
CA SER A 19 -5.92 2.00 24.77
C SER A 19 -6.03 0.55 25.25
N ASN A 20 -7.17 0.18 25.85
CA ASN A 20 -7.41 -1.18 26.35
C ASN A 20 -7.39 -2.21 25.21
N ILE A 21 -8.00 -1.88 24.06
CA ILE A 21 -7.97 -2.73 22.86
C ILE A 21 -6.53 -2.91 22.37
N ALA A 22 -5.76 -1.82 22.27
CA ALA A 22 -4.37 -1.84 21.83
C ALA A 22 -3.49 -2.68 22.77
N GLU A 23 -3.65 -2.54 24.09
CA GLU A 23 -2.96 -3.35 25.09
C GLU A 23 -3.31 -4.83 24.99
N GLY A 24 -4.60 -5.16 24.81
CA GLY A 24 -5.07 -6.52 24.60
C GLY A 24 -4.47 -7.17 23.35
N LEU A 25 -4.48 -6.45 22.22
CA LEU A 25 -3.84 -6.90 20.97
C LEU A 25 -2.33 -7.08 21.13
N GLY A 26 -1.66 -6.13 21.80
CA GLY A 26 -0.23 -6.20 22.08
C GLY A 26 0.14 -7.41 22.95
N SER A 27 -0.67 -7.73 23.97
CA SER A 27 -0.50 -8.91 24.81
C SER A 27 -0.62 -10.22 24.00
N GLN A 28 -1.62 -10.31 23.12
CA GLN A 28 -1.80 -11.48 22.25
C GLN A 28 -0.64 -11.65 21.26
N TYR A 29 -0.12 -10.55 20.74
CA TYR A 29 1.03 -10.59 19.84
C TYR A 29 2.31 -11.08 20.54
N LYS A 30 2.58 -10.61 21.77
CA LYS A 30 3.70 -11.10 22.59
C LYS A 30 3.63 -12.61 22.81
N LYS A 31 2.45 -13.16 23.12
CA LYS A 31 2.25 -14.61 23.26
C LYS A 31 2.62 -15.39 22.00
N THR A 32 2.39 -14.81 20.82
CA THR A 32 2.75 -15.43 19.54
C THR A 32 4.26 -15.58 19.39
N ILE A 33 5.02 -14.55 19.76
CA ILE A 33 6.49 -14.58 19.67
C ILE A 33 7.10 -15.43 20.79
N GLU A 34 6.52 -15.39 21.98
CA GLU A 34 6.89 -16.32 23.05
C GLU A 34 6.72 -17.77 22.61
N TYR A 35 5.59 -18.10 21.98
CA TYR A 35 5.35 -19.44 21.43
C TYR A 35 6.38 -19.81 20.35
N ALA A 36 6.68 -18.90 19.42
CA ALA A 36 7.70 -19.12 18.41
C ALA A 36 9.10 -19.34 19.02
N SER A 37 9.41 -18.67 20.14
CA SER A 37 10.66 -18.88 20.88
C SER A 37 10.69 -20.25 21.56
N LYS A 38 9.58 -20.70 22.16
CA LYS A 38 9.47 -22.05 22.75
C LYS A 38 9.61 -23.18 21.75
N LEU A 39 9.18 -22.97 20.49
CA LEU A 39 9.35 -23.99 19.43
C LEU A 39 10.81 -24.42 19.25
N ARG A 40 11.78 -23.56 19.58
CA ARG A 40 13.21 -23.85 19.46
C ARG A 40 13.69 -25.00 20.33
N GLU A 41 13.01 -25.25 21.46
CA GLU A 41 13.30 -26.39 22.34
C GLU A 41 13.10 -27.73 21.64
N LYS A 42 12.31 -27.76 20.56
CA LYS A 42 12.08 -28.95 19.72
C LYS A 42 13.18 -29.16 18.66
N GLY A 43 14.17 -28.28 18.58
CA GLY A 43 15.33 -28.39 17.70
C GLY A 43 15.40 -27.32 16.59
N PRO A 44 16.49 -27.32 15.80
CA PRO A 44 16.80 -26.26 14.84
C PRO A 44 15.73 -26.03 13.76
N ALA A 45 15.13 -27.10 13.24
CA ALA A 45 14.07 -26.98 12.22
C ALA A 45 12.82 -26.25 12.75
N TYR A 46 12.42 -26.50 14.00
CA TYR A 46 11.28 -25.82 14.61
C TYR A 46 11.60 -24.35 14.93
N LYS A 47 12.85 -24.05 15.27
CA LYS A 47 13.33 -22.66 15.39
C LYS A 47 13.13 -21.92 14.08
N GLU A 48 13.62 -22.46 12.96
CA GLU A 48 13.53 -21.83 11.65
C GLU A 48 12.08 -21.57 11.22
N VAL A 49 11.19 -22.54 11.45
CA VAL A 49 9.76 -22.38 11.16
C VAL A 49 9.12 -21.29 12.02
N GLY A 50 9.43 -21.23 13.32
CA GLY A 50 8.94 -20.19 14.21
C GLY A 50 9.36 -18.78 13.76
N GLU A 51 10.65 -18.62 13.43
CA GLU A 51 11.19 -17.36 12.92
C GLU A 51 10.55 -16.97 11.58
N TYR A 52 10.44 -17.92 10.65
CA TYR A 52 9.79 -17.72 9.36
C TYR A 52 8.35 -17.20 9.50
N LEU A 53 7.54 -17.80 10.39
CA LEU A 53 6.14 -17.39 10.57
C LEU A 53 6.01 -15.97 11.12
N VAL A 54 6.85 -15.60 12.09
CA VAL A 54 6.89 -14.24 12.66
C VAL A 54 7.32 -13.23 11.60
N HIS A 55 8.38 -13.53 10.86
CA HIS A 55 8.91 -12.66 9.80
C HIS A 55 7.87 -12.50 8.68
N LYS A 56 7.36 -13.58 8.11
CA LYS A 56 6.29 -13.53 7.10
C LYS A 56 5.09 -12.70 7.56
N GLY A 57 4.63 -12.92 8.81
CA GLY A 57 3.52 -12.20 9.40
C GLY A 57 3.76 -10.68 9.42
N PHE A 58 4.95 -10.26 9.87
CA PHE A 58 5.34 -8.85 9.83
C PHE A 58 5.32 -8.28 8.41
N TRP A 59 5.94 -8.96 7.43
CA TRP A 59 6.03 -8.47 6.06
C TRP A 59 4.66 -8.31 5.38
N LEU A 60 3.78 -9.30 5.52
CA LEU A 60 2.44 -9.22 4.94
C LEU A 60 1.58 -8.14 5.63
N SER A 61 1.80 -7.91 6.93
CA SER A 61 1.07 -6.87 7.69
C SER A 61 1.45 -5.47 7.24
N ILE A 62 2.75 -5.19 7.04
CA ILE A 62 3.19 -3.85 6.61
C ILE A 62 2.71 -3.47 5.20
N ARG A 63 2.42 -4.46 4.33
CA ARG A 63 1.81 -4.20 3.01
C ARG A 63 0.39 -3.67 3.14
N LEU A 64 -0.39 -4.19 4.08
CA LEU A 64 -1.74 -3.68 4.35
C LEU A 64 -1.70 -2.34 5.09
N ILE A 65 -0.81 -2.22 6.09
CA ILE A 65 -0.65 -0.98 6.89
C ILE A 65 -0.17 0.16 6.01
N GLY A 66 0.83 -0.06 5.15
CA GLY A 66 1.30 0.98 4.22
C GLY A 66 0.20 1.45 3.29
N ALA A 67 -0.63 0.53 2.79
CA ALA A 67 -1.68 0.81 1.82
C ALA A 67 -2.77 1.72 2.40
N LEU A 68 -3.14 1.51 3.66
CA LEU A 68 -4.25 2.22 4.31
C LEU A 68 -3.74 3.32 5.24
N THR A 69 -2.89 2.96 6.20
CA THR A 69 -2.37 3.88 7.21
C THR A 69 -1.35 4.85 6.62
N GLY A 70 -0.41 4.37 5.81
CA GLY A 70 0.63 5.24 5.24
C GLY A 70 0.05 6.35 4.37
N VAL A 71 -0.89 6.00 3.50
CA VAL A 71 -1.61 6.97 2.67
C VAL A 71 -2.48 7.90 3.51
N SER A 72 -3.15 7.39 4.54
CA SER A 72 -3.98 8.22 5.42
C SER A 72 -3.17 9.27 6.18
N MET A 73 -2.01 8.89 6.72
CA MET A 73 -1.15 9.80 7.51
C MET A 73 -0.54 10.90 6.64
N ASP A 74 -0.01 10.55 5.47
CA ASP A 74 0.80 11.48 4.68
C ASP A 74 0.04 12.26 3.61
N TYR A 75 -1.20 11.84 3.27
CA TYR A 75 -1.98 12.45 2.19
C TYR A 75 -3.39 12.85 2.59
N LEU A 76 -4.11 11.98 3.30
CA LEU A 76 -5.53 12.23 3.57
C LEU A 76 -5.75 13.10 4.82
N THR A 77 -4.87 12.96 5.82
CA THR A 77 -4.90 13.80 7.02
C THR A 77 -4.58 15.25 6.64
N PRO A 78 -5.43 16.23 7.02
CA PRO A 78 -5.17 17.65 6.80
C PRO A 78 -3.77 18.05 7.30
N LEU A 79 -3.10 18.91 6.55
CA LEU A 79 -1.69 19.26 6.80
C LEU A 79 -1.42 19.75 8.23
N ASP A 80 -2.32 20.58 8.77
CA ASP A 80 -2.27 21.14 10.12
C ASP A 80 -2.56 20.11 11.23
N ALA A 81 -3.14 18.96 10.88
CA ALA A 81 -3.39 17.85 11.79
C ALA A 81 -2.30 16.76 11.74
N ARG A 82 -1.30 16.88 10.87
CA ARG A 82 -0.19 15.91 10.76
C ARG A 82 0.81 16.12 11.89
N ILE A 83 0.80 15.21 12.86
CA ILE A 83 1.73 15.24 13.99
C ILE A 83 3.10 14.61 13.67
N MET A 84 3.15 13.67 12.72
CA MET A 84 4.35 12.98 12.25
C MET A 84 4.09 12.35 10.88
N SER A 85 5.13 11.97 10.17
CA SER A 85 5.02 11.20 8.93
C SER A 85 4.79 9.70 9.19
N TYR A 86 4.28 9.00 8.18
CA TYR A 86 4.18 7.54 8.22
C TYR A 86 5.52 6.85 8.52
N LYS A 87 6.63 7.33 7.93
CA LYS A 87 7.96 6.78 8.21
C LYS A 87 8.40 7.00 9.66
N GLU A 88 8.15 8.18 10.23
CA GLU A 88 8.44 8.46 11.65
C GLU A 88 7.65 7.49 12.54
N PHE A 89 6.35 7.34 12.27
CA PHE A 89 5.49 6.39 12.97
C PHE A 89 5.99 4.94 12.88
N MET A 90 6.24 4.46 11.65
CA MET A 90 6.68 3.09 11.42
C MET A 90 8.06 2.80 12.01
N THR A 91 8.95 3.77 12.04
CA THR A 91 10.29 3.60 12.60
C THR A 91 10.22 3.50 14.12
N GLU A 92 9.55 4.44 14.78
CA GLU A 92 9.54 4.56 16.24
C GLU A 92 8.58 3.60 16.93
N TRP A 93 7.35 3.51 16.42
CA TRP A 93 6.26 2.85 17.11
C TRP A 93 6.06 1.41 16.68
N VAL A 94 6.42 1.06 15.44
CA VAL A 94 6.25 -0.30 14.93
C VAL A 94 7.60 -1.03 14.88
N GLY A 95 8.56 -0.48 14.13
CA GLY A 95 9.84 -1.11 13.83
C GLY A 95 10.69 -1.31 15.08
N ALA A 96 10.92 -0.24 15.86
CA ALA A 96 11.72 -0.32 17.07
C ALA A 96 11.10 -1.23 18.14
N GLN A 97 9.77 -1.22 18.29
CA GLN A 97 9.07 -2.12 19.21
C GLN A 97 9.19 -3.58 18.79
N PHE A 98 9.02 -3.87 17.51
CA PHE A 98 9.17 -5.22 16.97
C PHE A 98 10.58 -5.75 17.19
N MET A 99 11.61 -4.96 16.88
CA MET A 99 13.02 -5.37 17.06
C MET A 99 13.37 -5.62 18.53
N ARG A 100 12.91 -4.78 19.46
CA ARG A 100 13.09 -5.01 20.90
C ARG A 100 12.49 -6.34 21.34
N MET A 101 11.25 -6.59 20.95
CA MET A 101 10.57 -7.83 21.31
C MET A 101 11.23 -9.06 20.69
N LEU A 102 11.73 -9.00 19.44
CA LEU A 102 12.53 -10.09 18.90
C LEU A 102 13.78 -10.36 19.75
N SER A 103 14.48 -9.30 20.16
CA SER A 103 15.65 -9.39 21.04
C SER A 103 15.32 -10.01 22.40
N ASP A 104 14.23 -9.59 23.05
CA ASP A 104 13.80 -10.08 24.36
C ASP A 104 13.54 -11.59 24.36
N TYR A 105 13.06 -12.12 23.23
CA TYR A 105 12.81 -13.56 23.04
C TYR A 105 13.95 -14.28 22.30
N GLY A 106 15.13 -13.66 22.16
CA GLY A 106 16.32 -14.23 21.54
C GLY A 106 16.15 -14.57 20.06
N THR A 107 15.29 -13.86 19.33
CA THR A 107 14.94 -14.10 17.94
C THR A 107 15.74 -13.23 16.98
N ASN A 108 16.20 -13.85 15.88
CA ASN A 108 16.91 -13.13 14.85
C ASN A 108 16.01 -12.09 14.17
N PRO A 109 16.55 -10.91 13.85
CA PRO A 109 15.83 -9.94 13.04
C PRO A 109 15.57 -10.51 11.63
N PRO A 110 14.49 -10.08 10.95
CA PRO A 110 14.24 -10.54 9.59
C PRO A 110 15.35 -10.10 8.65
N TRP A 111 15.82 -11.00 7.79
CA TRP A 111 16.90 -10.71 6.83
C TRP A 111 16.58 -9.53 5.89
N TYR A 112 15.28 -9.30 5.62
CA TYR A 112 14.79 -8.26 4.74
C TYR A 112 14.63 -6.90 5.43
N TRP A 113 15.04 -6.72 6.70
CA TRP A 113 14.84 -5.47 7.43
C TRP A 113 15.37 -4.22 6.70
N LYS A 114 16.47 -4.37 5.96
CA LYS A 114 17.01 -3.33 5.07
C LYS A 114 16.02 -2.88 3.99
N TRP A 115 15.24 -3.82 3.44
CA TRP A 115 14.20 -3.53 2.44
C TRP A 115 13.01 -2.83 3.08
N PHE A 116 12.60 -3.27 4.27
CA PHE A 116 11.58 -2.57 5.04
C PHE A 116 11.95 -1.09 5.25
N ASN A 117 13.15 -0.83 5.77
CA ASN A 117 13.61 0.56 6.01
C ASN A 117 13.65 1.39 4.72
N LEU A 118 14.11 0.79 3.62
CA LEU A 118 14.17 1.46 2.32
C LEU A 118 12.78 1.78 1.76
N GLU A 119 11.84 0.87 1.92
CA GLU A 119 10.47 1.03 1.41
C GLU A 119 9.67 2.06 2.20
N LEU A 120 10.04 2.40 3.45
CA LEU A 120 9.39 3.47 4.21
C LEU A 120 9.54 4.85 3.55
N ASP A 121 10.53 5.05 2.68
CA ASP A 121 10.72 6.29 1.93
C ASP A 121 9.95 6.34 0.60
N HIS A 122 9.33 5.23 0.17
CA HIS A 122 8.89 5.09 -1.21
C HIS A 122 7.53 4.41 -1.38
N TRP A 123 7.33 3.28 -0.70
CA TRP A 123 6.31 2.32 -1.08
C TRP A 123 4.89 2.89 -0.96
N HIS A 124 4.55 3.58 0.13
CA HIS A 124 3.22 4.18 0.30
C HIS A 124 2.99 5.40 -0.60
N HIS A 125 4.06 6.07 -1.06
CA HIS A 125 3.98 7.17 -2.02
C HIS A 125 3.66 6.67 -3.43
N ASP A 126 4.28 5.57 -3.87
CA ASP A 126 3.85 4.84 -5.08
C ASP A 126 2.42 4.33 -4.92
N PHE A 127 2.07 3.88 -3.71
CA PHE A 127 0.75 3.35 -3.43
C PHE A 127 -0.37 4.37 -3.57
N ILE A 128 -0.23 5.59 -3.02
CA ILE A 128 -1.25 6.63 -3.23
C ILE A 128 -1.38 7.03 -4.70
N ILE A 129 -0.30 7.01 -5.50
CA ILE A 129 -0.39 7.25 -6.94
C ILE A 129 -1.26 6.16 -7.59
N GLY A 130 -1.04 4.90 -7.22
CA GLY A 130 -1.87 3.78 -7.66
C GLY A 130 -3.33 3.91 -7.21
N LEU A 131 -3.56 4.16 -5.93
CA LEU A 131 -4.91 4.33 -5.38
C LEU A 131 -5.65 5.49 -6.02
N TYR A 132 -4.98 6.62 -6.26
CA TYR A 132 -5.58 7.75 -6.96
C TYR A 132 -5.88 7.41 -8.41
N THR A 133 -4.94 6.80 -9.14
CA THR A 133 -5.13 6.43 -10.55
C THR A 133 -6.31 5.46 -10.70
N TRP A 134 -6.30 4.35 -9.97
CA TRP A 134 -7.33 3.30 -10.03
C TRP A 134 -8.48 3.51 -9.03
N ARG A 135 -8.72 4.74 -8.56
CA ARG A 135 -9.71 5.05 -7.51
C ARG A 135 -11.12 4.50 -7.74
N ARG A 136 -11.54 4.38 -9.01
CA ARG A 136 -12.84 3.80 -9.37
C ARG A 136 -12.97 2.30 -9.06
N THR A 137 -11.86 1.60 -8.79
CA THR A 137 -11.85 0.18 -8.38
C THR A 137 -11.92 -0.02 -6.87
N LEU A 138 -12.12 1.06 -6.11
CA LEU A 138 -12.10 1.08 -4.66
C LEU A 138 -13.40 1.70 -4.16
N ASN A 139 -13.76 1.46 -2.90
CA ASN A 139 -14.88 2.14 -2.22
C ASN A 139 -14.42 3.29 -1.31
N ILE A 140 -13.19 3.79 -1.53
CA ILE A 140 -12.57 4.87 -0.76
C ILE A 140 -12.13 5.93 -1.75
N SER A 141 -12.36 7.20 -1.39
CA SER A 141 -11.98 8.35 -2.21
C SER A 141 -10.58 8.86 -1.86
N PHE A 142 -9.81 9.25 -2.88
CA PHE A 142 -8.43 9.70 -2.76
C PHE A 142 -8.21 10.99 -3.54
N ARG A 143 -7.31 11.86 -3.07
CA ARG A 143 -6.89 13.08 -3.78
C ARG A 143 -5.37 13.15 -3.88
N GLY A 144 -4.88 13.98 -4.79
CA GLY A 144 -3.47 14.36 -4.80
C GLY A 144 -3.10 15.39 -3.72
N PRO A 145 -1.80 15.59 -3.48
CA PRO A 145 -1.31 16.60 -2.55
C PRO A 145 -1.43 18.01 -3.16
N THR A 146 -1.75 18.98 -2.32
CA THR A 146 -1.64 20.42 -2.61
C THR A 146 -0.17 20.88 -2.67
N PRO A 147 0.12 22.09 -3.17
CA PRO A 147 1.49 22.62 -3.20
C PRO A 147 2.17 22.69 -1.82
N ASP A 148 1.42 23.06 -0.77
CA ASP A 148 1.97 23.15 0.58
C ASP A 148 2.20 21.76 1.20
N GLU A 149 1.33 20.79 0.90
CA GLU A 149 1.56 19.40 1.29
C GLU A 149 2.76 18.77 0.58
N ARG A 150 3.04 19.14 -0.68
CA ARG A 150 4.27 18.68 -1.36
C ARG A 150 5.54 19.20 -0.71
N LYS A 151 5.53 20.44 -0.21
CA LYS A 151 6.66 20.98 0.56
C LYS A 151 6.88 20.14 1.83
N TRP A 152 5.82 19.85 2.57
CA TRP A 152 5.90 18.99 3.76
C TRP A 152 6.36 17.57 3.42
N LEU A 153 5.84 16.97 2.34
CA LEU A 153 6.25 15.65 1.87
C LEU A 153 7.75 15.63 1.54
N ASN A 154 8.25 16.65 0.85
CA ASN A 154 9.67 16.73 0.49
C ASN A 154 10.58 17.08 1.69
N GLU A 155 10.05 17.74 2.73
CA GLU A 155 10.74 17.93 4.01
C GLU A 155 10.87 16.61 4.78
N LYS A 156 9.77 15.86 4.92
CA LYS A 156 9.73 14.57 5.63
C LYS A 156 10.40 13.43 4.89
N TYR A 157 10.39 13.49 3.56
CA TYR A 157 10.95 12.50 2.66
C TYR A 157 11.87 13.22 1.67
N PRO A 158 13.16 13.40 2.02
CA PRO A 158 14.12 13.99 1.10
C PRO A 158 14.09 13.26 -0.24
N HIS A 159 13.97 14.01 -1.33
CA HIS A 159 13.81 13.51 -2.71
C HIS A 159 12.40 13.04 -3.11
N TRP A 160 11.38 13.21 -2.27
CA TRP A 160 9.99 12.93 -2.66
C TRP A 160 9.61 13.59 -3.98
N GLU A 161 9.96 14.88 -4.12
CA GLU A 161 9.65 15.67 -5.31
C GLU A 161 10.36 15.11 -6.56
N LYS A 162 11.59 14.61 -6.40
CA LYS A 162 12.37 14.00 -7.47
C LYS A 162 11.72 12.72 -8.00
N PHE A 163 11.06 11.94 -7.13
CA PHE A 163 10.53 10.61 -7.48
C PHE A 163 9.06 10.64 -7.86
N PHE A 164 8.25 11.36 -7.10
CA PHE A 164 6.79 11.34 -7.22
C PHE A 164 6.25 12.63 -7.84
N GLY A 165 6.98 13.74 -7.72
CA GLY A 165 6.54 15.07 -8.16
C GLY A 165 6.13 15.12 -9.63
N ARG A 166 6.92 14.48 -10.51
CA ARG A 166 6.61 14.44 -11.96
C ARG A 166 5.26 13.78 -12.28
N VAL A 167 4.89 12.72 -11.53
CA VAL A 167 3.60 12.02 -11.74
C VAL A 167 2.45 12.93 -11.29
N TRP A 168 2.60 13.58 -10.13
CA TRP A 168 1.61 14.52 -9.64
C TRP A 168 1.47 15.76 -10.53
N ASP A 169 2.57 16.30 -11.06
CA ASP A 169 2.55 17.39 -12.05
C ASP A 169 1.72 17.01 -13.27
N LEU A 170 1.86 15.78 -13.79
CA LEU A 170 1.04 15.28 -14.90
C LEU A 170 -0.46 15.25 -14.55
N TYR A 171 -0.84 14.77 -13.36
CA TYR A 171 -2.25 14.75 -12.95
C TYR A 171 -2.81 16.16 -12.76
N VAL A 172 -2.05 17.05 -12.14
CA VAL A 172 -2.42 18.46 -11.99
C VAL A 172 -2.61 19.12 -13.35
N TYR A 173 -1.68 18.91 -14.29
CA TYR A 173 -1.80 19.40 -15.66
C TYR A 173 -3.09 18.90 -16.34
N LYS A 174 -3.42 17.62 -16.21
CA LYS A 174 -4.67 17.05 -16.74
C LYS A 174 -5.90 17.74 -16.15
N ILE A 175 -5.96 17.87 -14.83
CA ILE A 175 -7.07 18.50 -14.11
C ILE A 175 -7.26 19.96 -14.53
N ILE A 176 -6.17 20.73 -14.61
CA ILE A 176 -6.19 22.14 -15.05
C ILE A 176 -6.78 22.30 -16.45
N ASN A 177 -6.61 21.30 -17.32
CA ASN A 177 -7.12 21.26 -18.69
C ASN A 177 -8.48 20.52 -18.80
N GLY A 178 -9.20 20.31 -17.69
CA GLY A 178 -10.52 19.68 -17.69
C GLY A 178 -10.50 18.16 -17.96
N GLN A 179 -9.35 17.51 -17.81
CA GLN A 179 -9.23 16.06 -17.97
C GLN A 179 -9.20 15.35 -16.62
N ILE A 180 -9.82 14.17 -16.57
CA ILE A 180 -9.79 13.30 -15.40
C ILE A 180 -8.71 12.22 -15.62
N PRO A 181 -7.67 12.12 -14.75
CA PRO A 181 -6.64 11.09 -14.90
C PRO A 181 -7.20 9.73 -14.48
N LEU A 182 -7.73 8.97 -15.44
CA LEU A 182 -8.17 7.58 -15.27
C LEU A 182 -7.33 6.63 -16.14
N PRO A 183 -7.04 5.41 -15.66
CA PRO A 183 -6.34 4.39 -16.41
C PRO A 183 -7.28 3.77 -17.46
N LEU A 184 -6.68 3.11 -18.44
CA LEU A 184 -7.38 2.27 -19.43
C LEU A 184 -6.91 0.81 -19.35
N THR A 185 -6.29 0.42 -18.24
CA THR A 185 -5.72 -0.92 -18.06
C THR A 185 -5.81 -1.34 -16.60
N ALA A 186 -5.75 -2.65 -16.37
CA ALA A 186 -5.71 -3.22 -15.03
C ALA A 186 -4.32 -3.06 -14.39
N VAL A 187 -4.30 -3.02 -13.07
CA VAL A 187 -3.06 -3.08 -12.31
C VAL A 187 -2.52 -4.51 -12.27
N HIS A 188 -1.19 -4.66 -12.30
CA HIS A 188 -0.55 -5.95 -12.12
C HIS A 188 -0.26 -6.19 -10.63
N LEU A 189 -0.73 -7.32 -10.08
CA LEU A 189 -0.72 -7.60 -8.65
C LEU A 189 0.30 -8.69 -8.29
N CYS A 190 0.89 -8.59 -7.09
CA CYS A 190 1.78 -9.61 -6.55
C CYS A 190 1.04 -10.90 -6.21
N SER A 191 1.64 -12.04 -6.54
CA SER A 191 1.06 -13.37 -6.30
C SER A 191 0.98 -13.72 -4.79
N VAL A 192 1.75 -13.05 -3.94
CA VAL A 192 1.77 -13.29 -2.48
C VAL A 192 0.87 -12.30 -1.74
N CYS A 193 1.21 -11.01 -1.77
CA CYS A 193 0.53 -9.98 -0.97
C CYS A 193 -0.70 -9.38 -1.67
N GLN A 194 -0.97 -9.71 -2.95
CA GLN A 194 -2.16 -9.29 -3.71
C GLN A 194 -2.32 -7.77 -3.90
N VAL A 195 -1.27 -7.01 -3.62
CA VAL A 195 -1.21 -5.56 -3.88
C VAL A 195 -0.51 -5.27 -5.21
N PRO A 196 -0.74 -4.09 -5.81
CA PRO A 196 -0.03 -3.60 -6.99
C PRO A 196 1.49 -3.78 -6.88
N ILE A 197 2.11 -4.31 -7.93
CA ILE A 197 3.57 -4.35 -8.03
C ILE A 197 4.07 -2.93 -8.32
N GLN A 198 4.88 -2.42 -7.40
CA GLN A 198 5.40 -1.06 -7.40
C GLN A 198 6.92 -1.07 -7.41
N ALA A 199 7.54 0.08 -7.65
CA ALA A 199 8.97 0.18 -7.59
C ALA A 199 9.41 0.09 -6.12
N PRO A 200 10.16 -0.94 -5.68
CA PRO A 200 10.56 -1.06 -4.28
C PRO A 200 11.58 0.03 -3.88
N THR A 201 12.14 0.73 -4.86
CA THR A 201 13.22 1.72 -4.72
C THR A 201 13.14 2.71 -5.89
N ASN A 202 13.79 3.88 -5.76
CA ASN A 202 14.09 4.79 -6.86
C ASN A 202 15.05 4.20 -7.94
N GLY A 203 14.58 3.19 -8.66
CA GLY A 203 15.13 2.83 -9.95
C GLY A 203 14.31 3.52 -11.04
N LYS A 204 14.95 3.89 -12.17
CA LYS A 204 14.23 4.20 -13.43
C LYS A 204 13.30 3.05 -13.87
N TYR A 205 13.48 1.86 -13.30
CA TYR A 205 12.81 0.64 -13.67
C TYR A 205 12.08 0.03 -12.47
N LEU A 206 10.81 -0.32 -12.72
CA LEU A 206 10.06 -1.27 -11.91
C LEU A 206 10.85 -2.58 -11.83
N ARG A 207 10.98 -3.15 -10.63
CA ARG A 207 11.57 -4.47 -10.44
C ARG A 207 10.45 -5.45 -10.12
N ILE A 208 10.25 -6.40 -11.04
CA ILE A 208 9.33 -7.51 -10.85
C ILE A 208 10.19 -8.75 -10.60
N TYR A 209 9.96 -9.42 -9.47
CA TYR A 209 10.61 -10.69 -9.18
C TYR A 209 9.76 -11.81 -9.77
N LEU A 210 10.41 -12.73 -10.47
CA LEU A 210 9.73 -13.83 -11.15
C LEU A 210 10.10 -15.15 -10.48
N LYS A 211 9.11 -16.04 -10.35
CA LYS A 211 9.33 -17.43 -9.95
C LYS A 211 8.55 -18.37 -10.84
N GLU A 212 9.24 -19.31 -11.47
CA GLU A 212 8.58 -20.43 -12.13
C GLU A 212 8.27 -21.53 -11.11
N TYR A 213 7.04 -22.02 -11.11
CA TYR A 213 6.62 -23.15 -10.30
C TYR A 213 5.49 -23.91 -11.00
N LYS A 214 5.64 -25.23 -11.15
CA LYS A 214 4.67 -26.11 -11.82
C LYS A 214 4.23 -25.60 -13.21
N GLY A 215 5.19 -25.11 -14.00
CA GLY A 215 4.96 -24.62 -15.38
C GLY A 215 4.24 -23.28 -15.47
N LYS A 216 4.09 -22.54 -14.36
CA LYS A 216 3.53 -21.18 -14.33
C LYS A 216 4.56 -20.18 -13.81
N ILE A 217 4.52 -18.96 -14.34
CA ILE A 217 5.32 -17.83 -13.87
C ILE A 217 4.49 -17.02 -12.88
N TYR A 218 5.04 -16.81 -11.69
CA TYR A 218 4.49 -15.96 -10.65
C TYR A 218 5.27 -14.65 -10.58
N THR A 219 4.56 -13.55 -10.39
CA THR A 219 5.12 -12.21 -10.28
C THR A 219 5.01 -11.70 -8.84
N LEU A 220 6.13 -11.21 -8.31
CA LEU A 220 6.28 -10.79 -6.92
C LEU A 220 6.81 -9.35 -6.86
N ASP A 221 6.33 -8.59 -5.88
CA ASP A 221 6.63 -7.16 -5.69
C ASP A 221 7.93 -6.88 -4.94
N SER A 222 8.47 -7.87 -4.22
CA SER A 222 9.66 -7.66 -3.40
C SER A 222 10.49 -8.93 -3.21
N PRO A 223 11.77 -8.79 -2.81
CA PRO A 223 12.60 -9.92 -2.40
C PRO A 223 11.97 -10.74 -1.27
N ALA A 224 11.25 -10.09 -0.35
CA ALA A 224 10.60 -10.77 0.75
C ALA A 224 9.35 -11.54 0.30
N CYS A 225 8.56 -11.03 -0.65
CA CYS A 225 7.46 -11.79 -1.25
C CYS A 225 7.95 -12.97 -2.09
N LEU A 226 9.07 -12.82 -2.82
CA LEU A 226 9.74 -13.94 -3.47
C LEU A 226 10.16 -15.00 -2.45
N TRP A 227 10.87 -14.61 -1.40
CA TRP A 227 11.27 -15.52 -0.33
C TRP A 227 10.06 -16.23 0.30
N ILE A 228 8.99 -15.50 0.64
CA ILE A 228 7.75 -16.08 1.18
C ILE A 228 7.16 -17.15 0.24
N PHE A 229 7.09 -16.86 -1.06
CA PHE A 229 6.60 -17.81 -2.05
C PHE A 229 7.47 -19.08 -2.07
N GLU A 230 8.79 -18.95 -2.04
CA GLU A 230 9.71 -20.09 -2.10
C GLU A 230 9.63 -21.02 -0.89
N GLN A 231 9.23 -20.49 0.27
CA GLN A 231 9.08 -21.29 1.50
C GLN A 231 7.78 -22.12 1.52
N GLU A 232 6.71 -21.66 0.87
CA GLU A 232 5.42 -22.37 0.85
C GLU A 232 4.71 -22.26 -0.51
N PRO A 233 5.35 -22.70 -1.62
CA PRO A 233 4.87 -22.43 -2.97
C PRO A 233 3.47 -23.02 -3.22
N ASP A 234 3.17 -24.20 -2.68
CA ASP A 234 1.84 -24.83 -2.79
C ASP A 234 0.71 -23.99 -2.16
N ARG A 235 1.00 -23.21 -1.12
CA ARG A 235 0.01 -22.31 -0.50
C ARG A 235 -0.38 -21.16 -1.43
N TYR A 236 0.58 -20.67 -2.20
CA TYR A 236 0.40 -19.50 -3.07
C TYR A 236 0.07 -19.89 -4.51
N ALA A 237 0.46 -21.09 -4.95
CA ALA A 237 0.32 -21.53 -6.33
C ALA A 237 -1.14 -21.57 -6.83
N GLY A 238 -2.09 -21.83 -5.93
CA GLY A 238 -3.53 -21.84 -6.23
C GLY A 238 -4.20 -20.46 -6.19
N ARG A 239 -3.51 -19.41 -5.73
CA ARG A 239 -4.08 -18.06 -5.67
C ARG A 239 -4.13 -17.45 -7.07
N ARG A 240 -5.23 -16.74 -7.33
CA ARG A 240 -5.42 -15.94 -8.54
C ARG A 240 -5.64 -14.49 -8.17
N THR A 241 -4.76 -13.64 -8.68
CA THR A 241 -4.97 -12.18 -8.67
C THR A 241 -6.21 -11.84 -9.48
N TYR A 242 -6.80 -10.67 -9.26
CA TYR A 242 -7.97 -10.26 -10.01
C TYR A 242 -7.69 -10.24 -11.53
N THR A 243 -6.55 -9.70 -11.93
CA THR A 243 -6.10 -9.65 -13.33
C THR A 243 -5.96 -11.06 -13.94
N GLN A 244 -5.46 -12.04 -13.18
CA GLN A 244 -5.43 -13.43 -13.63
C GLN A 244 -6.83 -14.01 -13.84
N ARG A 245 -7.80 -13.69 -12.98
CA ARG A 245 -9.20 -14.14 -13.14
C ARG A 245 -9.82 -13.60 -14.43
N VAL A 246 -9.54 -12.33 -14.78
CA VAL A 246 -9.96 -11.74 -16.06
C VAL A 246 -9.31 -12.50 -17.22
N LEU A 247 -7.98 -12.66 -17.20
CA LEU A 247 -7.23 -13.31 -18.28
C LEU A 247 -7.55 -14.80 -18.46
N GLU A 248 -7.90 -15.50 -17.39
CA GLU A 248 -8.32 -16.91 -17.42
C GLU A 248 -9.82 -17.09 -17.75
N GLY A 249 -10.55 -16.00 -18.05
CA GLY A 249 -11.97 -16.05 -18.40
C GLY A 249 -12.89 -16.42 -17.23
N MET A 250 -12.43 -16.27 -15.99
CA MET A 250 -13.26 -16.52 -14.80
C MET A 250 -14.24 -15.37 -14.53
N ILE A 251 -13.96 -14.19 -15.09
CA ILE A 251 -14.85 -13.03 -15.06
C ILE A 251 -15.45 -12.91 -16.46
N GLN A 252 -16.77 -13.02 -16.55
CA GLN A 252 -17.50 -12.91 -17.80
C GLN A 252 -17.76 -11.43 -18.09
N LEU A 253 -17.29 -10.98 -19.26
CA LEU A 253 -17.50 -9.62 -19.77
C LEU A 253 -18.36 -9.69 -21.03
N THR A 254 -19.03 -8.60 -21.37
CA THR A 254 -19.83 -8.50 -22.60
C THR A 254 -18.96 -8.48 -23.86
N GLU A 255 -19.55 -8.72 -25.02
CA GLU A 255 -18.83 -8.59 -26.30
C GLU A 255 -18.34 -7.16 -26.56
N GLU A 256 -19.06 -6.15 -26.05
CA GLU A 256 -18.69 -4.74 -26.15
C GLU A 256 -17.41 -4.44 -25.36
N ALA A 257 -17.25 -5.03 -24.18
CA ALA A 257 -16.05 -4.87 -23.36
C ALA A 257 -14.78 -5.32 -24.11
N TYR A 258 -14.85 -6.39 -24.92
CA TYR A 258 -13.70 -6.84 -25.71
C TYR A 258 -13.35 -5.91 -26.89
N LYS A 259 -14.22 -4.94 -27.22
CA LYS A 259 -14.03 -3.99 -28.32
C LYS A 259 -13.60 -2.60 -27.86
N ASP A 260 -13.80 -2.27 -26.58
CA ASP A 260 -13.48 -0.95 -26.01
C ASP A 260 -12.83 -1.09 -24.61
N PRO A 261 -11.57 -0.64 -24.41
CA PRO A 261 -10.90 -0.71 -23.12
C PRO A 261 -11.57 0.12 -22.02
N LYS A 262 -12.33 1.17 -22.37
CA LYS A 262 -13.12 1.93 -21.37
C LYS A 262 -14.25 1.07 -20.85
N ARG A 263 -15.05 0.51 -21.77
CA ARG A 263 -16.13 -0.41 -21.44
C ARG A 263 -15.64 -1.62 -20.65
N MET A 264 -14.48 -2.18 -21.01
CA MET A 264 -13.85 -3.26 -20.26
C MET A 264 -13.58 -2.86 -18.81
N LEU A 265 -13.04 -1.66 -18.58
CA LEU A 265 -12.74 -1.19 -17.23
C LEU A 265 -14.03 -0.97 -16.43
N ASP A 266 -15.08 -0.43 -17.04
CA ASP A 266 -16.38 -0.24 -16.38
C ASP A 266 -16.96 -1.58 -15.91
N GLU A 267 -16.95 -2.60 -16.77
CA GLU A 267 -17.46 -3.93 -16.39
C GLU A 267 -16.58 -4.62 -15.34
N VAL A 268 -15.27 -4.37 -15.36
CA VAL A 268 -14.39 -4.80 -14.28
C VAL A 268 -14.79 -4.15 -12.96
N ILE A 269 -15.07 -2.84 -12.95
CA ILE A 269 -15.51 -2.10 -11.76
C ILE A 269 -16.86 -2.63 -11.26
N TRP A 270 -17.81 -2.89 -12.17
CA TRP A 270 -19.11 -3.47 -11.82
C TRP A 270 -19.00 -4.88 -11.27
N ASN A 271 -18.10 -5.70 -11.82
CA ASN A 271 -17.82 -7.04 -11.29
C ASN A 271 -17.22 -6.99 -9.88
N MET A 272 -16.47 -5.92 -9.56
CA MET A 272 -16.01 -5.66 -8.19
C MET A 272 -17.13 -5.19 -7.25
N GLY A 273 -18.35 -5.01 -7.75
CA GLY A 273 -19.51 -4.58 -6.98
C GLY A 273 -19.54 -3.07 -6.72
N LEU A 274 -18.96 -2.28 -7.62
CA LEU A 274 -18.90 -0.83 -7.51
C LEU A 274 -19.59 -0.20 -8.72
N THR A 275 -20.36 0.86 -8.50
CA THR A 275 -20.95 1.71 -9.54
C THR A 275 -20.44 3.14 -9.44
N GLU A 276 -20.57 3.91 -10.52
CA GLU A 276 -20.24 5.36 -10.49
C GLU A 276 -21.25 6.18 -9.68
N ASP A 277 -22.37 5.57 -9.28
CA ASP A 277 -23.45 6.18 -8.50
C ASP A 277 -23.13 6.24 -6.99
N GLY A 278 -21.87 6.57 -6.66
CA GLY A 278 -21.40 6.84 -5.30
C GLY A 278 -20.71 5.69 -4.56
N GLU A 279 -20.58 4.52 -5.19
CA GLU A 279 -19.88 3.37 -4.59
C GLU A 279 -18.38 3.38 -4.93
N ALA A 280 -18.05 3.68 -6.19
CA ALA A 280 -16.68 3.79 -6.66
C ALA A 280 -15.99 5.04 -6.10
N GLY A 281 -14.71 4.90 -5.77
CA GLY A 281 -13.88 5.97 -5.25
C GLY A 281 -13.70 7.09 -6.25
N LEU A 282 -13.84 8.32 -5.77
CA LEU A 282 -13.68 9.54 -6.56
C LEU A 282 -12.57 10.41 -5.99
N ASP A 283 -12.30 11.53 -6.64
CA ASP A 283 -11.56 12.63 -6.02
C ASP A 283 -12.53 13.38 -5.10
N PRO A 284 -12.34 13.35 -3.77
CA PRO A 284 -13.26 13.99 -2.84
C PRO A 284 -13.25 15.53 -2.93
N THR A 285 -12.27 16.09 -3.65
CA THR A 285 -12.15 17.54 -3.89
C THR A 285 -12.60 17.95 -5.29
N ASP A 286 -13.07 17.00 -6.10
CA ASP A 286 -13.41 17.23 -7.52
C ASP A 286 -12.28 17.95 -8.29
N GLY A 287 -11.03 17.54 -8.02
CA GLY A 287 -9.84 18.13 -8.64
C GLY A 287 -9.43 19.51 -8.09
N ALA A 288 -10.12 20.04 -7.07
CA ALA A 288 -9.78 21.35 -6.50
C ALA A 288 -8.33 21.42 -5.97
N TYR A 289 -7.76 20.29 -5.50
CA TYR A 289 -6.35 20.25 -5.09
C TYR A 289 -5.40 20.64 -6.24
N GLY A 290 -5.73 20.28 -7.48
CA GLY A 290 -4.93 20.58 -8.67
C GLY A 290 -5.09 22.03 -9.11
N LEU A 291 -6.28 22.61 -8.94
CA LEU A 291 -6.54 24.01 -9.29
C LEU A 291 -5.72 24.98 -8.43
N LEU A 292 -5.41 24.64 -7.18
CA LEU A 292 -4.55 25.43 -6.29
C LEU A 292 -3.15 25.70 -6.86
N TYR A 293 -2.66 24.85 -7.78
CA TYR A 293 -1.35 25.05 -8.39
C TYR A 293 -1.29 26.25 -9.33
N LYS A 294 -2.43 26.67 -9.91
CA LYS A 294 -2.49 27.88 -10.75
C LYS A 294 -2.05 29.13 -9.99
N GLU A 295 -2.33 29.16 -8.69
CA GLU A 295 -2.05 30.31 -7.82
C GLU A 295 -0.76 30.13 -7.02
N LYS A 296 -0.51 28.91 -6.53
CA LYS A 296 0.56 28.64 -5.54
C LYS A 296 1.84 28.06 -6.13
N ASP A 297 1.87 27.67 -7.41
CA ASP A 297 3.04 27.10 -8.08
C ASP A 297 3.19 27.65 -9.51
N PRO A 298 3.68 28.89 -9.67
CA PRO A 298 3.80 29.55 -10.97
C PRO A 298 4.79 28.84 -11.92
N ASP A 299 5.65 27.95 -11.41
CA ASP A 299 6.64 27.23 -12.21
C ASP A 299 6.10 25.91 -12.80
N LEU A 300 4.93 25.43 -12.36
CA LEU A 300 4.35 24.16 -12.82
C LEU A 300 4.38 24.02 -14.36
N MET A 301 3.92 25.04 -15.09
CA MET A 301 3.84 24.96 -16.55
C MET A 301 5.23 24.94 -17.22
N ASN A 302 6.25 25.55 -16.62
CA ASN A 302 7.62 25.44 -17.10
C ASN A 302 8.16 24.01 -16.90
N ARG A 303 7.89 23.39 -15.74
CA ARG A 303 8.27 21.98 -15.50
C ARG A 303 7.59 21.05 -16.49
N ILE A 304 6.30 21.23 -16.75
CA ILE A 304 5.56 20.44 -17.75
C ILE A 304 6.18 20.57 -19.15
N ARG A 305 6.50 21.79 -19.59
CA ARG A 305 7.16 22.01 -20.89
C ARG A 305 8.48 21.24 -20.97
N LYS A 306 9.32 21.34 -19.94
CA LYS A 306 10.60 20.62 -19.86
C LYS A 306 10.44 19.10 -19.86
N TYR A 307 9.32 18.56 -19.40
CA TYR A 307 9.05 17.12 -19.45
C TYR A 307 8.64 16.61 -20.83
N GLN A 308 8.18 17.51 -21.71
CA GLN A 308 7.70 17.21 -23.06
C GLN A 308 8.78 17.38 -24.13
N GLU A 309 9.81 18.18 -23.84
CA GLU A 309 11.09 18.26 -24.58
C GLU A 309 11.92 16.97 -24.39
#